data_AF-A0A937WHS7-F1
#
_entry.id   AF-A0A937WHS7-F1
#
_cell.length_a   1.000
_cell.length_b   1.000
_cell.length_c   1.000
_cell.angle_alpha   90.00
_cell.angle_beta   90.00
_cell.angle_gamma   90.00
#
_symmetry.space_group_name_H-M   'P 1'
#
loop_
_entity.id
_entity.type
_entity.pdbx_description
1 polymer ?
#
loop_
_entity_poly.entity_id
_entity_poly.type
_entity_poly.pdbx_seq_one_letter_code
_entity_poly.pdbx_strand_id
1 'polypeptide(L)'
;MKETISIEGKLTMLDNSTPHLMACVQAIQNGEVVAVDFSRTDPPERGLYQLVNLQPGWYQVRCQALGGYVYYGEGGSTVFDESKAAFLQVERGKSLKDIDFRFPPFKKGVWRNYTSLDGLVNDLITTIYRDADGLIWFGTAGGVSRYDGKQFVNFTVRDGLVNNYVLTIHRDAAGVMWFGTTGGVSRYNGKEFVNFTEKDGLARNYVSAIGSSPTGELWFGTWDGGVSRYDGKEFVNFTEEDGLAYNTVYSIHCDSDGVL
;
A
#
# COMPACT_ATOMS: atom_id res chain seq x y z
N MET A 1 -13.90 33.39 -24.72
CA MET A 1 -13.59 32.54 -23.55
C MET A 1 -14.51 31.33 -23.65
N LYS A 2 -13.98 30.09 -23.62
CA LYS A 2 -14.84 28.91 -23.52
C LYS A 2 -15.47 28.95 -22.13
N GLU A 3 -16.79 28.99 -22.03
CA GLU A 3 -17.48 28.90 -20.74
C GLU A 3 -17.14 27.57 -20.09
N THR A 4 -16.38 27.61 -18.98
CA THR A 4 -16.07 26.42 -18.20
C THR A 4 -17.32 25.98 -17.49
N ILE A 5 -17.76 24.75 -17.73
CA ILE A 5 -18.87 24.16 -17.00
C ILE A 5 -18.30 23.40 -15.80
N SER A 6 -18.83 23.67 -14.62
CA SER A 6 -18.37 23.06 -13.37
C SER A 6 -19.50 22.49 -12.53
N ILE A 7 -19.15 21.53 -11.68
CA ILE A 7 -19.95 21.11 -10.53
C ILE A 7 -19.15 21.45 -9.28
N GLU A 8 -19.74 22.22 -8.37
CA GLU A 8 -19.12 22.62 -7.12
C GLU A 8 -20.03 22.36 -5.92
N GLY A 9 -19.38 22.11 -4.78
CA GLY A 9 -20.05 21.84 -3.53
C GLY A 9 -19.07 21.79 -2.36
N LYS A 10 -19.61 21.50 -1.18
CA LYS A 10 -18.89 21.40 0.07
C LYS A 10 -19.02 20.00 0.64
N LEU A 11 -17.91 19.48 1.15
CA LEU A 11 -17.91 18.25 1.93
C LEU A 11 -17.92 18.59 3.42
N THR A 12 -18.95 18.17 4.14
CA THR A 12 -19.07 18.40 5.59
C THR A 12 -19.32 17.12 6.38
N MET A 13 -18.91 17.16 7.65
CA MET A 13 -19.30 16.18 8.65
C MET A 13 -20.81 16.27 8.93
N LEU A 14 -21.33 15.31 9.68
CA LEU A 14 -22.74 15.33 10.13
C LEU A 14 -23.11 16.57 10.96
N ASP A 15 -22.16 17.36 11.44
CA ASP A 15 -22.41 18.61 12.18
C ASP A 15 -22.66 19.84 11.27
N ASN A 16 -22.64 19.67 9.94
CA ASN A 16 -22.80 20.73 8.91
C ASN A 16 -21.75 21.86 8.94
N SER A 17 -20.73 21.76 9.77
CA SER A 17 -19.77 22.85 9.99
C SER A 17 -18.33 22.41 9.78
N THR A 18 -17.99 21.20 10.20
CA THR A 18 -16.65 20.65 10.07
C THR A 18 -16.44 20.16 8.64
N PRO A 19 -15.42 20.65 7.92
CA PRO A 19 -15.16 20.21 6.54
C PRO A 19 -14.46 18.85 6.50
N HIS A 20 -14.77 18.03 5.49
CA HIS A 20 -13.87 16.95 5.07
C HIS A 20 -12.76 17.53 4.21
N LEU A 21 -11.50 17.21 4.53
CA LEU A 21 -10.33 17.76 3.87
C LEU A 21 -9.61 16.68 3.05
N MET A 22 -9.13 17.05 1.85
CA MET A 22 -8.45 16.14 0.92
C MET A 22 -9.27 14.91 0.53
N ALA A 23 -10.60 14.99 0.61
CA ALA A 23 -11.46 13.93 0.15
C ALA A 23 -11.65 14.05 -1.38
N CYS A 24 -11.48 12.93 -2.07
CA CYS A 24 -11.60 12.83 -3.52
C CYS A 24 -13.07 12.86 -3.94
N VAL A 25 -13.41 13.77 -4.84
CA VAL A 25 -14.73 13.88 -5.48
C VAL A 25 -14.59 13.60 -6.96
N GLN A 26 -15.52 12.84 -7.53
CA GLN A 26 -15.48 12.36 -8.90
C GLN A 26 -16.80 12.65 -9.61
N ALA A 27 -16.72 13.15 -10.85
CA ALA A 27 -17.85 13.16 -11.78
C ALA A 27 -17.77 11.92 -12.67
N ILE A 28 -18.90 11.21 -12.78
CA ILE A 28 -19.06 10.00 -13.57
C ILE A 28 -20.03 10.27 -14.70
N GLN A 29 -19.65 9.89 -15.92
CA GLN A 29 -20.49 9.92 -17.10
C GLN A 29 -20.40 8.56 -17.79
N ASN A 30 -21.54 7.94 -18.09
CA ASN A 30 -21.60 6.61 -18.73
C ASN A 30 -20.77 5.52 -18.03
N GLY A 31 -20.65 5.58 -16.69
CA GLY A 31 -19.88 4.62 -15.88
C GLY A 31 -18.39 4.92 -15.75
N GLU A 32 -17.87 5.95 -16.43
CA GLU A 32 -16.46 6.34 -16.37
C GLU A 32 -16.24 7.61 -15.57
N VAL A 33 -15.13 7.68 -14.82
CA VAL A 33 -14.71 8.90 -14.13
C VAL A 33 -14.10 9.86 -15.14
N VAL A 34 -14.72 11.02 -15.33
CA VAL A 34 -14.26 12.01 -16.33
C VAL A 34 -13.70 13.30 -15.73
N ALA A 35 -13.93 13.53 -14.44
CA ALA A 35 -13.28 14.63 -13.70
C ALA A 35 -13.09 14.25 -12.24
N VAL A 36 -12.03 14.78 -11.63
CA VAL A 36 -11.65 14.56 -10.23
C VAL A 36 -11.22 15.89 -9.62
N ASP A 37 -11.59 16.12 -8.36
CA ASP A 37 -11.02 17.18 -7.52
C ASP A 37 -10.89 16.70 -6.07
N PHE A 38 -10.10 17.41 -5.27
CA PHE A 38 -9.94 17.16 -3.84
C PHE A 38 -10.43 18.35 -3.04
N SER A 39 -11.17 18.09 -1.97
CA SER A 39 -11.65 19.16 -1.10
C SER A 39 -10.50 19.95 -0.47
N ARG A 40 -10.58 21.28 -0.56
CA ARG A 40 -9.48 22.19 -0.18
C ARG A 40 -9.18 22.15 1.33
N THR A 41 -7.91 22.36 1.66
CA THR A 41 -7.39 22.39 3.05
C THR A 41 -7.27 23.79 3.63
N ASP A 42 -7.19 24.80 2.77
CA ASP A 42 -6.79 26.15 3.15
C ASP A 42 -8.02 27.06 3.29
N PRO A 43 -8.06 27.91 4.33
CA PRO A 43 -9.08 28.96 4.43
C PRO A 43 -8.97 29.96 3.26
N PRO A 44 -10.09 30.54 2.77
CA PRO A 44 -11.46 30.36 3.25
C PRO A 44 -12.18 29.13 2.66
N GLU A 45 -11.55 28.40 1.74
CA GLU A 45 -12.21 27.39 0.89
C GLU A 45 -12.28 25.99 1.51
N ARG A 46 -12.03 25.86 2.83
CA ARG A 46 -11.96 24.55 3.48
C ARG A 46 -13.18 23.68 3.21
N GLY A 47 -12.92 22.49 2.66
CA GLY A 47 -13.94 21.50 2.34
C GLY A 47 -14.67 21.73 1.00
N LEU A 48 -14.39 22.83 0.28
CA LEU A 48 -14.92 23.06 -1.05
C LEU A 48 -14.21 22.20 -2.09
N TYR A 49 -14.93 21.78 -3.11
CA TYR A 49 -14.39 21.15 -4.31
C TYR A 49 -15.04 21.76 -5.56
N GLN A 50 -14.35 21.68 -6.69
CA GLN A 50 -14.84 22.15 -7.98
C GLN A 50 -14.35 21.24 -9.11
N LEU A 51 -15.27 20.47 -9.68
CA LEU A 51 -15.06 19.67 -10.88
C LEU A 51 -15.22 20.60 -12.09
N VAL A 52 -14.19 20.76 -12.91
CA VAL A 52 -14.17 21.71 -14.04
C VAL A 52 -14.03 21.00 -15.38
N ASN A 53 -14.20 21.74 -16.48
CA ASN A 53 -14.07 21.26 -17.86
C ASN A 53 -15.08 20.15 -18.25
N LEU A 54 -16.23 20.12 -17.59
CA LEU A 54 -17.30 19.19 -17.89
C LEU A 54 -17.95 19.50 -19.24
N GLN A 55 -18.43 18.47 -19.93
CA GLN A 55 -19.21 18.62 -21.15
C GLN A 55 -20.71 18.62 -20.80
N PRO A 56 -21.59 19.18 -21.64
CA PRO A 56 -23.02 19.03 -21.45
C PRO A 56 -23.43 17.54 -21.44
N GLY A 57 -24.26 17.15 -20.48
CA GLY A 57 -24.68 15.76 -20.31
C GLY A 57 -25.15 15.43 -18.90
N TRP A 58 -25.40 14.16 -18.64
CA TRP A 58 -25.82 13.67 -17.33
C TRP A 58 -24.64 13.10 -16.55
N TYR A 59 -24.56 13.46 -15.28
CA TYR A 59 -23.46 13.07 -14.38
C TYR A 59 -23.98 12.51 -13.08
N GLN A 60 -23.34 11.46 -12.59
CA GLN A 60 -23.36 11.14 -11.16
C GLN A 60 -22.15 11.77 -10.51
N VAL A 61 -22.28 12.18 -9.25
CA VAL A 61 -21.16 12.70 -8.46
C VAL A 61 -21.00 11.82 -7.24
N ARG A 62 -19.77 11.39 -6.99
CA ARG A 62 -19.44 10.60 -5.80
C ARG A 62 -18.22 11.14 -5.09
N CYS A 63 -18.17 10.94 -3.78
CA CYS A 63 -17.03 11.21 -2.94
C CYS A 63 -16.50 9.89 -2.36
N GLN A 64 -15.19 9.74 -2.28
CA GLN A 64 -14.60 8.61 -1.57
C GLN A 64 -14.94 8.69 -0.09
N ALA A 65 -15.36 7.58 0.51
CA ALA A 65 -15.73 7.46 1.91
C ALA A 65 -15.12 6.19 2.53
N LEU A 66 -15.20 6.03 3.85
CA LEU A 66 -14.78 4.78 4.49
C LEU A 66 -15.65 3.62 3.99
N GLY A 67 -15.03 2.58 3.43
CA GLY A 67 -15.74 1.40 2.93
C GLY A 67 -16.27 1.53 1.49
N GLY A 68 -15.92 2.58 0.75
CA GLY A 68 -16.26 2.72 -0.67
C GLY A 68 -16.53 4.16 -1.08
N TYR A 69 -17.71 4.38 -1.67
CA TYR A 69 -18.14 5.69 -2.16
C TYR A 69 -19.47 6.10 -1.54
N VAL A 70 -19.64 7.41 -1.37
CA VAL A 70 -20.95 8.03 -1.18
C VAL A 70 -21.29 8.82 -2.43
N TYR A 71 -22.57 8.85 -2.79
CA TYR A 71 -23.08 9.49 -3.98
C TYR A 71 -23.99 10.65 -3.60
N TYR A 72 -23.99 11.68 -4.43
CA TYR A 72 -24.99 12.74 -4.35
C TYR A 72 -26.35 12.14 -4.75
N GLY A 73 -27.31 12.20 -3.84
CA GLY A 73 -28.66 11.68 -4.01
C GLY A 73 -29.66 12.78 -4.32
N GLU A 74 -30.87 12.36 -4.71
CA GLU A 74 -31.97 13.27 -4.99
C GLU A 74 -32.27 14.18 -3.79
N GLY A 75 -32.65 15.43 -4.08
CA GLY A 75 -32.96 16.43 -3.05
C GLY A 75 -31.78 16.86 -2.16
N GLY A 76 -30.53 16.62 -2.58
CA GLY A 76 -29.33 16.99 -1.80
C GLY A 76 -28.98 15.99 -0.70
N SER A 77 -29.50 14.77 -0.79
CA SER A 77 -29.13 13.70 0.15
C SER A 77 -27.76 13.12 -0.15
N THR A 78 -27.12 12.50 0.84
CA THR A 78 -25.92 11.67 0.63
C THR A 78 -26.31 10.21 0.78
N VAL A 79 -26.09 9.41 -0.27
CA VAL A 79 -26.48 7.99 -0.31
C VAL A 79 -25.25 7.09 -0.45
N PHE A 80 -25.30 5.90 0.14
CA PHE A 80 -24.20 4.91 0.09
C PHE A 80 -24.42 3.83 -0.97
N ASP A 81 -25.55 3.89 -1.67
CA ASP A 81 -26.00 2.95 -2.68
C ASP A 81 -26.07 3.67 -4.02
N GLU A 82 -25.22 3.28 -4.96
CA GLU A 82 -25.12 3.89 -6.29
C GLU A 82 -26.45 3.87 -7.05
N SER A 83 -27.28 2.85 -6.82
CA SER A 83 -28.61 2.76 -7.47
C SER A 83 -29.56 3.89 -7.05
N LYS A 84 -29.23 4.63 -5.99
CA LYS A 84 -29.99 5.78 -5.47
C LYS A 84 -29.33 7.12 -5.75
N ALA A 85 -28.21 7.13 -6.48
CA ALA A 85 -27.50 8.35 -6.86
C ALA A 85 -28.34 9.17 -7.86
N ALA A 86 -28.37 10.49 -7.66
CA ALA A 86 -29.01 11.41 -8.58
C ALA A 86 -28.17 11.55 -9.86
N PHE A 87 -28.86 11.75 -10.98
CA PHE A 87 -28.24 12.17 -12.23
C PHE A 87 -28.42 13.68 -12.37
N LEU A 88 -27.30 14.40 -12.40
CA LEU A 88 -27.23 15.83 -12.54
C LEU A 88 -27.12 16.20 -14.01
N GLN A 89 -28.05 17.02 -14.49
CA GLN A 89 -27.97 17.56 -15.85
C GLN A 89 -27.04 18.77 -15.89
N VAL A 90 -25.95 18.63 -16.62
CA VAL A 90 -25.00 19.70 -16.91
C VAL A 90 -25.34 20.29 -18.27
N GLU A 91 -25.62 21.59 -18.31
CA GLU A 91 -25.97 22.32 -19.53
C GLU A 91 -24.86 23.29 -19.93
N ARG A 92 -24.80 23.62 -21.23
CA ARG A 92 -23.81 24.57 -21.75
C ARG A 92 -23.92 25.92 -21.04
N GLY A 93 -22.81 26.40 -20.48
CA GLY A 93 -22.73 27.70 -19.80
C GLY A 93 -23.36 27.73 -18.41
N LYS A 94 -23.82 26.59 -17.87
CA LYS A 94 -24.46 26.51 -16.55
C LYS A 94 -23.69 25.56 -15.63
N SER A 95 -22.91 26.15 -14.71
CA SER A 95 -22.32 25.40 -13.60
C SER A 95 -23.37 25.06 -12.54
N LEU A 96 -23.25 23.86 -11.97
CA LEU A 96 -24.06 23.42 -10.84
C LEU A 96 -23.33 23.76 -9.54
N LYS A 97 -24.06 24.32 -8.59
CA LYS A 97 -23.58 24.70 -7.25
C LYS A 97 -24.35 23.93 -6.19
N ASP A 98 -23.85 23.99 -4.95
CA ASP A 98 -24.49 23.40 -3.78
C ASP A 98 -24.69 21.88 -3.88
N ILE A 99 -23.80 21.20 -4.63
CA ILE A 99 -23.74 19.73 -4.69
C ILE A 99 -22.99 19.23 -3.46
N ASP A 100 -23.60 19.44 -2.30
CA ASP A 100 -22.95 19.20 -1.02
C ASP A 100 -23.03 17.73 -0.61
N PHE A 101 -21.98 17.26 0.07
CA PHE A 101 -21.99 15.96 0.72
C PHE A 101 -21.95 16.11 2.23
N ARG A 102 -22.74 15.28 2.91
CA ARG A 102 -22.78 15.19 4.36
C ARG A 102 -22.69 13.74 4.80
N PHE A 103 -21.56 13.36 5.40
CA PHE A 103 -21.34 12.00 5.88
C PHE A 103 -20.48 11.98 7.15
N PRO A 104 -20.52 10.88 7.94
CA PRO A 104 -19.73 10.76 9.16
C PRO A 104 -18.24 11.04 8.91
N PRO A 105 -17.52 11.58 9.92
CA PRO A 105 -16.10 11.76 9.80
C PRO A 105 -15.42 10.47 9.35
N PHE A 106 -14.48 10.61 8.42
CA PHE A 106 -13.34 9.71 8.45
C PHE A 106 -12.84 9.81 9.90
N LYS A 107 -13.02 8.75 10.69
CA LYS A 107 -12.11 8.55 11.80
C LYS A 107 -10.76 8.40 11.12
N LYS A 108 -10.01 9.51 10.97
CA LYS A 108 -8.56 9.45 10.99
C LYS A 108 -8.29 8.59 12.22
N GLY A 109 -7.81 7.37 12.00
CA GLY A 109 -7.50 6.47 13.10
C GLY A 109 -6.67 7.24 14.12
N VAL A 110 -6.91 7.01 15.40
CA VAL A 110 -5.95 7.48 16.40
C VAL A 110 -4.68 6.68 16.12
N TRP A 111 -3.60 7.36 15.74
CA TRP A 111 -2.30 6.71 15.59
C TRP A 111 -1.91 6.14 16.95
N ARG A 112 -1.63 4.85 16.97
CA ARG A 112 -1.01 4.19 18.11
C ARG A 112 0.43 3.90 17.74
N ASN A 113 1.35 4.39 18.56
CA ASN A 113 2.77 4.12 18.40
C ASN A 113 3.14 2.85 19.16
N TYR A 114 3.99 2.03 18.57
CA TYR A 114 4.63 0.88 19.22
C TYR A 114 6.13 1.07 19.09
N THR A 115 6.82 0.94 20.22
CA THR A 115 8.27 1.10 20.34
C THR A 115 8.86 -0.14 21.00
N SER A 116 10.17 -0.13 21.23
CA SER A 116 10.88 -1.11 22.04
C SER A 116 10.32 -1.24 23.45
N LEU A 117 9.71 -0.17 24.01
CA LEU A 117 9.02 -0.22 25.30
C LEU A 117 7.70 -1.00 25.24
N ASP A 118 7.11 -1.18 24.06
CA ASP A 118 5.88 -1.95 23.84
C ASP A 118 6.15 -3.41 23.43
N GLY A 119 7.41 -3.80 23.31
CA GLY A 119 7.85 -5.18 23.01
C GLY A 119 8.44 -5.38 21.62
N LEU A 120 8.49 -4.34 20.77
CA LEU A 120 9.23 -4.39 19.51
C LEU A 120 10.74 -4.63 19.78
N VAL A 121 11.43 -5.40 18.94
CA VAL A 121 12.84 -5.74 19.21
C VAL A 121 13.79 -4.54 19.00
N ASN A 122 13.42 -3.60 18.13
CA ASN A 122 14.21 -2.40 17.84
C ASN A 122 13.33 -1.33 17.17
N ASP A 123 13.56 -0.06 17.48
CA ASP A 123 12.78 1.07 16.95
C ASP A 123 13.13 1.44 15.49
N LEU A 124 14.27 0.98 14.98
CA LEU A 124 14.66 1.14 13.58
C LEU A 124 14.04 0.02 12.72
N ILE A 125 12.82 0.28 12.24
CA ILE A 125 12.11 -0.58 11.29
C ILE A 125 12.65 -0.35 9.88
N THR A 126 13.01 -1.44 9.20
CA THR A 126 13.54 -1.44 7.83
C THR A 126 12.54 -1.98 6.83
N THR A 127 11.64 -2.88 7.27
CA THR A 127 10.64 -3.52 6.43
C THR A 127 9.46 -4.01 7.26
N ILE A 128 8.28 -4.07 6.63
CA ILE A 128 7.04 -4.55 7.24
C ILE A 128 6.37 -5.49 6.25
N TYR A 129 5.94 -6.65 6.73
CA TYR A 129 5.23 -7.65 5.93
C TYR A 129 4.01 -8.15 6.68
N ARG A 130 2.86 -8.23 6.00
CA ARG A 130 1.64 -8.82 6.55
C ARG A 130 1.44 -10.20 5.93
N ASP A 131 1.39 -11.24 6.77
CA ASP A 131 1.10 -12.58 6.27
C ASP A 131 -0.41 -12.80 6.04
N ALA A 132 -0.75 -13.93 5.39
CA ALA A 132 -2.14 -14.23 5.06
C ALA A 132 -2.99 -14.55 6.29
N ASP A 133 -2.36 -14.91 7.41
CA ASP A 133 -3.01 -15.17 8.69
C ASP A 133 -3.29 -13.86 9.47
N GLY A 134 -2.87 -12.72 8.91
CA GLY A 134 -3.08 -11.39 9.45
C GLY A 134 -2.04 -10.94 10.47
N LEU A 135 -1.00 -11.74 10.72
CA LEU A 135 0.11 -11.34 11.56
C LEU A 135 0.98 -10.33 10.81
N ILE A 136 1.55 -9.40 11.56
CA ILE A 136 2.43 -8.37 11.01
C ILE A 136 3.85 -8.66 11.47
N TRP A 137 4.74 -8.80 10.51
CA TRP A 137 6.16 -9.02 10.70
C TRP A 137 6.91 -7.73 10.43
N PHE A 138 7.87 -7.42 11.30
CA PHE A 138 8.71 -6.24 11.24
C PHE A 138 10.16 -6.69 11.17
N GLY A 139 10.84 -6.34 10.09
CA GLY A 139 12.29 -6.43 10.01
C GLY A 139 12.86 -5.16 10.59
N THR A 140 13.89 -5.32 11.42
CA THR A 140 14.49 -4.21 12.16
C THR A 140 16.01 -4.32 12.13
N ALA A 141 16.71 -3.30 12.62
CA ALA A 141 18.15 -3.40 12.84
C ALA A 141 18.57 -4.35 14.00
N GLY A 142 17.61 -4.79 14.83
CA GLY A 142 17.86 -5.64 16.01
C GLY A 142 17.29 -7.06 15.92
N GLY A 143 16.62 -7.41 14.82
CA GLY A 143 16.02 -8.71 14.59
C GLY A 143 14.66 -8.61 13.89
N VAL A 144 13.86 -9.67 14.02
CA VAL A 144 12.48 -9.73 13.53
C VAL A 144 11.52 -9.62 14.70
N SER A 145 10.47 -8.81 14.58
CA SER A 145 9.32 -8.83 15.49
C SER A 145 8.07 -9.29 14.75
N ARG A 146 7.31 -10.20 15.36
CA ARG A 146 5.99 -10.63 14.88
C ARG A 146 4.91 -10.14 15.83
N TYR A 147 3.87 -9.53 15.28
CA TYR A 147 2.77 -8.93 16.03
C TYR A 147 1.44 -9.58 15.65
N ASP A 148 0.67 -9.99 16.66
CA ASP A 148 -0.63 -10.64 16.51
C ASP A 148 -1.83 -9.68 16.71
N GLY A 149 -1.55 -8.37 16.82
CA GLY A 149 -2.57 -7.37 17.18
C GLY A 149 -2.66 -7.08 18.68
N LYS A 150 -1.95 -7.84 19.52
CA LYS A 150 -1.93 -7.67 20.98
C LYS A 150 -0.51 -7.62 21.56
N GLN A 151 0.39 -8.48 21.09
CA GLN A 151 1.73 -8.66 21.65
C GLN A 151 2.77 -8.94 20.55
N PHE A 152 4.03 -8.65 20.87
CA PHE A 152 5.17 -8.94 20.02
C PHE A 152 5.88 -10.23 20.46
N VAL A 153 6.34 -11.00 19.47
CA VAL A 153 7.28 -12.11 19.63
C VAL A 153 8.51 -11.79 18.78
N ASN A 154 9.69 -11.85 19.39
CA ASN A 154 10.94 -11.39 18.77
C ASN A 154 11.86 -12.57 18.44
N PHE A 155 12.57 -12.46 17.32
CA PHE A 155 13.56 -13.42 16.85
C PHE A 155 14.86 -12.71 16.51
N THR A 156 15.96 -13.19 17.07
CA THR A 156 17.30 -12.64 16.93
C THR A 156 18.30 -13.73 16.56
N VAL A 157 19.58 -13.38 16.44
CA VAL A 157 20.66 -14.36 16.29
C VAL A 157 20.71 -15.40 17.41
N ARG A 158 20.18 -15.09 18.60
CA ARG A 158 20.10 -16.05 19.72
C ARG A 158 19.05 -17.13 19.49
N ASP A 159 18.07 -16.84 18.63
CA ASP A 159 16.95 -17.71 18.30
C ASP A 159 17.18 -18.48 16.99
N GLY A 160 18.30 -18.22 16.30
CA GLY A 160 18.72 -18.90 15.07
C GLY A 160 18.76 -18.04 13.81
N LEU A 161 18.36 -16.76 13.89
CA LEU A 161 18.48 -15.82 12.77
C LEU A 161 19.96 -15.64 12.36
N VAL A 162 20.25 -15.53 11.06
CA VAL A 162 21.64 -15.42 10.59
C VAL A 162 22.29 -14.08 10.94
N ASN A 163 21.49 -13.01 10.99
CA ASN A 163 21.94 -11.67 11.37
C ASN A 163 20.74 -10.84 11.87
N ASN A 164 20.98 -9.96 12.85
CA ASN A 164 19.93 -9.11 13.42
C ASN A 164 19.48 -7.98 12.50
N TYR A 165 20.31 -7.53 11.56
CA TYR A 165 19.94 -6.46 10.64
C TYR A 165 19.15 -7.05 9.47
N VAL A 166 17.83 -7.07 9.63
CA VAL A 166 16.88 -7.57 8.64
C VAL A 166 16.54 -6.45 7.67
N LEU A 167 16.51 -6.72 6.37
CA LEU A 167 16.26 -5.74 5.31
C LEU A 167 14.98 -6.02 4.54
N THR A 168 14.59 -7.29 4.44
CA THR A 168 13.42 -7.70 3.66
C THR A 168 12.80 -8.97 4.23
N ILE A 169 11.48 -9.11 4.05
CA ILE A 169 10.69 -10.25 4.51
C ILE A 169 9.82 -10.71 3.35
N HIS A 170 9.82 -12.01 3.10
CA HIS A 170 8.95 -12.64 2.11
C HIS A 170 8.33 -13.90 2.69
N ARG A 171 7.13 -14.25 2.23
CA ARG A 171 6.50 -15.55 2.49
C ARG A 171 6.36 -16.28 1.18
N ASP A 172 6.87 -17.51 1.12
CA ASP A 172 6.68 -18.34 -0.07
C ASP A 172 5.28 -18.96 -0.14
N ALA A 173 4.97 -19.61 -1.25
CA ALA A 173 3.67 -20.25 -1.48
C ALA A 173 3.38 -21.40 -0.51
N ALA A 174 4.40 -22.01 0.09
CA ALA A 174 4.25 -23.04 1.12
C ALA A 174 3.99 -22.44 2.52
N GLY A 175 4.01 -21.11 2.63
CA GLY A 175 3.77 -20.37 3.86
C GLY A 175 5.00 -20.21 4.74
N VAL A 176 6.19 -20.57 4.26
CA VAL A 176 7.46 -20.44 4.97
C VAL A 176 7.94 -18.99 4.87
N MET A 177 8.45 -18.47 5.99
CA MET A 177 8.96 -17.10 6.06
C MET A 177 10.43 -17.06 5.69
N TRP A 178 10.82 -16.05 4.94
CA TRP A 178 12.17 -15.79 4.48
C TRP A 178 12.58 -14.38 4.88
N PHE A 179 13.75 -14.26 5.50
CA PHE A 179 14.29 -13.00 6.01
C PHE A 179 15.63 -12.73 5.35
N GLY A 180 15.67 -11.67 4.52
CA GLY A 180 16.92 -11.17 3.95
C GLY A 180 17.58 -10.25 4.94
N THR A 181 18.87 -10.47 5.20
CA THR A 181 19.64 -9.74 6.20
C THR A 181 20.95 -9.25 5.60
N THR A 182 21.74 -8.50 6.37
CA THR A 182 23.11 -8.13 5.96
C THR A 182 24.11 -9.30 6.04
N GLY A 183 23.73 -10.43 6.65
CA GLY A 183 24.60 -11.60 6.87
C GLY A 183 24.14 -12.88 6.17
N GLY A 184 23.15 -12.80 5.29
CA GLY A 184 22.59 -13.91 4.52
C GLY A 184 21.06 -13.95 4.58
N VAL A 185 20.51 -15.12 4.29
CA VAL A 185 19.07 -15.39 4.32
C VAL A 185 18.74 -16.35 5.46
N SER A 186 17.68 -16.07 6.20
CA SER A 186 17.10 -17.02 7.17
C SER A 186 15.72 -17.48 6.71
N ARG A 187 15.54 -18.80 6.63
CA ARG A 187 14.27 -19.48 6.36
C ARG A 187 13.65 -19.97 7.66
N TYR A 188 12.39 -19.66 7.91
CA TYR A 188 11.67 -20.03 9.13
C TYR A 188 10.36 -20.76 8.84
N ASN A 189 10.27 -22.01 9.31
CA ASN A 189 9.11 -22.88 9.10
C ASN A 189 8.05 -22.77 10.21
N GLY A 190 8.16 -21.78 11.09
CA GLY A 190 7.30 -21.65 12.28
C GLY A 190 7.85 -22.32 13.54
N LYS A 191 8.96 -23.06 13.43
CA LYS A 191 9.62 -23.74 14.57
C LYS A 191 11.10 -23.45 14.64
N GLU A 192 11.80 -23.53 13.52
CA GLU A 192 13.26 -23.42 13.46
C GLU A 192 13.72 -22.56 12.27
N PHE A 193 14.94 -22.03 12.40
CA PHE A 193 15.63 -21.31 11.34
C PHE A 193 16.63 -22.20 10.62
N VAL A 194 16.66 -22.08 9.29
CA VAL A 194 17.72 -22.60 8.42
C VAL A 194 18.33 -21.42 7.68
N ASN A 195 19.65 -21.30 7.70
CA ASN A 195 20.35 -20.13 7.18
C ASN A 195 21.12 -20.47 5.92
N PHE A 196 21.16 -19.52 4.97
CA PHE A 196 21.89 -19.61 3.72
C PHE A 196 22.80 -18.39 3.56
N THR A 197 24.05 -18.63 3.20
CA THR A 197 25.12 -17.64 3.06
C THR A 197 25.87 -17.86 1.75
N GLU A 198 26.89 -17.03 1.50
CA GLU A 198 27.84 -17.23 0.39
C GLU A 198 28.46 -18.65 0.37
N LYS A 199 28.61 -19.29 1.55
CA LYS A 199 29.14 -20.66 1.64
C LYS A 199 28.17 -21.72 1.10
N ASP A 200 26.89 -21.38 1.03
CA ASP A 200 25.81 -22.27 0.60
C ASP A 200 25.41 -22.00 -0.86
N GLY A 201 26.06 -21.05 -1.53
CA GLY A 201 25.85 -20.71 -2.95
C GLY A 201 25.16 -19.37 -3.22
N LEU A 202 24.72 -18.65 -2.17
CA LEU A 202 24.17 -17.30 -2.30
C LEU A 202 25.21 -16.35 -2.91
N ALA A 203 24.81 -15.44 -3.80
CA ALA A 203 25.74 -14.56 -4.51
C ALA A 203 26.51 -13.63 -3.55
N ARG A 204 25.79 -13.02 -2.60
CA ARG A 204 26.34 -12.21 -1.50
C ARG A 204 25.46 -12.31 -0.26
N ASN A 205 26.08 -12.16 0.92
CA ASN A 205 25.37 -12.19 2.19
C ASN A 205 24.44 -10.97 2.40
N TYR A 206 24.72 -9.83 1.78
CA TYR A 206 23.86 -8.66 1.92
C TYR A 206 22.64 -8.80 1.01
N VAL A 207 21.50 -9.22 1.58
CA VAL A 207 20.27 -9.50 0.82
C VAL A 207 19.25 -8.40 1.07
N SER A 208 18.99 -7.59 0.04
CA SER A 208 18.10 -6.43 0.06
C SER A 208 16.70 -6.74 -0.48
N ALA A 209 16.54 -7.80 -1.26
CA ALA A 209 15.26 -8.15 -1.86
C ALA A 209 15.02 -9.66 -1.88
N ILE A 210 13.76 -10.06 -1.70
CA ILE A 210 13.32 -11.43 -1.88
C ILE A 210 12.01 -11.40 -2.67
N GLY A 211 11.90 -12.26 -3.68
CA GLY A 211 10.67 -12.50 -4.41
C GLY A 211 10.52 -13.98 -4.74
N SER A 212 9.35 -14.35 -5.24
CA SER A 212 9.09 -15.71 -5.74
C SER A 212 8.45 -15.66 -7.11
N SER A 213 8.81 -16.58 -7.99
CA SER A 213 8.12 -16.81 -9.25
C SER A 213 6.78 -17.55 -9.02
N PRO A 214 5.84 -17.52 -9.97
CA PRO A 214 4.60 -18.31 -9.88
C PRO A 214 4.83 -19.83 -9.82
N THR A 215 5.97 -20.29 -10.35
CA THR A 215 6.43 -21.69 -10.29
C THR A 215 7.02 -22.07 -8.93
N GLY A 216 7.19 -21.10 -8.01
CA GLY A 216 7.63 -21.33 -6.63
C GLY A 216 9.12 -21.20 -6.40
N GLU A 217 9.91 -20.83 -7.42
CA GLU A 217 11.34 -20.54 -7.24
C GLU A 217 11.49 -19.23 -6.47
N LEU A 218 12.52 -19.16 -5.63
CA LEU A 218 12.84 -17.96 -4.86
C LEU A 218 13.98 -17.20 -5.50
N TRP A 219 13.90 -15.89 -5.47
CA TRP A 219 14.88 -14.98 -6.02
C TRP A 219 15.34 -14.01 -4.95
N PHE A 220 16.66 -13.90 -4.79
CA PHE A 220 17.32 -13.11 -3.76
C PHE A 220 18.17 -12.03 -4.43
N GLY A 221 17.75 -10.78 -4.27
CA GLY A 221 18.51 -9.63 -4.74
C GLY A 221 19.57 -9.28 -3.72
N THR A 222 20.82 -9.20 -4.18
CA THR A 222 21.97 -8.97 -3.31
C THR A 222 22.67 -7.65 -3.62
N TRP A 223 23.43 -7.14 -2.65
CA TRP A 223 24.25 -5.95 -2.86
C TRP A 223 25.59 -6.34 -3.50
N ASP A 224 25.85 -5.79 -4.69
CA ASP A 224 27.07 -6.02 -5.48
C ASP A 224 27.33 -7.50 -5.89
N GLY A 225 26.32 -8.36 -5.83
CA GLY A 225 26.41 -9.78 -6.20
C GLY A 225 25.46 -10.22 -7.31
N GLY A 226 24.55 -9.35 -7.74
CA GLY A 226 23.46 -9.68 -8.65
C GLY A 226 22.32 -10.38 -7.93
N VAL A 227 21.71 -11.36 -8.61
CA VAL A 227 20.55 -12.10 -8.11
C VAL A 227 20.88 -13.58 -7.96
N SER A 228 20.47 -14.20 -6.86
CA SER A 228 20.48 -15.65 -6.69
C SER A 228 19.07 -16.23 -6.85
N ARG A 229 18.90 -17.20 -7.74
CA ARG A 229 17.69 -18.03 -7.82
C ARG A 229 17.90 -19.31 -7.01
N TYR A 230 16.89 -19.71 -6.25
CA TYR A 230 16.87 -20.94 -5.45
C TYR A 230 15.67 -21.80 -5.82
N ASP A 231 15.92 -23.06 -6.15
CA ASP A 231 14.92 -24.05 -6.56
C ASP A 231 14.43 -24.95 -5.42
N GLY A 232 14.87 -24.68 -4.19
CA GLY A 232 14.64 -25.55 -3.02
C GLY A 232 15.80 -26.48 -2.69
N LYS A 233 16.82 -26.55 -3.54
CA LYS A 233 18.02 -27.38 -3.36
C LYS A 233 19.30 -26.59 -3.55
N GLU A 234 19.41 -25.86 -4.65
CA GLU A 234 20.65 -25.18 -5.05
C GLU A 234 20.40 -23.73 -5.48
N PHE A 235 21.48 -22.93 -5.41
CA PHE A 235 21.49 -21.56 -5.89
C PHE A 235 22.12 -21.47 -7.28
N VAL A 236 21.51 -20.66 -8.15
CA VAL A 236 22.08 -20.23 -9.42
C VAL A 236 22.16 -18.71 -9.40
N ASN A 237 23.33 -18.16 -9.67
CA ASN A 237 23.59 -16.72 -9.57
C ASN A 237 23.64 -16.08 -10.96
N PHE A 238 23.10 -14.87 -11.06
CA PHE A 238 23.05 -14.06 -12.27
C PHE A 238 23.63 -12.69 -11.98
N THR A 239 24.45 -12.19 -12.90
CA THR A 239 25.21 -10.93 -12.78
C THR A 239 25.01 -10.05 -14.02
N GLU A 240 25.74 -8.94 -14.11
CA GLU A 240 25.85 -8.12 -15.32
C GLU A 240 26.32 -8.92 -16.54
N GLU A 241 27.14 -9.96 -16.35
CA GLU A 241 27.58 -10.85 -17.44
C GLU A 241 26.42 -11.69 -18.03
N ASP A 242 25.37 -11.91 -17.23
CA ASP A 242 24.16 -12.63 -17.62
C ASP A 242 23.04 -11.70 -18.12
N GLY A 243 23.32 -10.40 -18.21
CA GLY A 243 22.39 -9.39 -18.75
C GLY A 243 21.66 -8.55 -17.70
N LEU A 244 22.02 -8.64 -16.41
CA LEU A 244 21.54 -7.65 -15.44
C LEU A 244 22.10 -6.26 -15.77
N ALA A 245 21.30 -5.22 -15.51
CA ALA A 245 21.76 -3.84 -15.71
C ALA A 245 22.81 -3.41 -14.67
N TYR A 246 22.77 -4.02 -13.47
CA TYR A 246 23.72 -3.78 -12.40
C TYR A 246 23.68 -4.90 -11.35
N ASN A 247 24.81 -5.18 -10.68
CA ASN A 247 24.90 -6.22 -9.65
C ASN A 247 24.30 -5.84 -8.28
N THR A 248 23.86 -4.59 -8.10
CA THR A 248 23.13 -4.21 -6.88
C THR A 248 21.63 -4.24 -7.13
N VAL A 249 20.91 -5.06 -6.36
CA VAL A 249 19.47 -5.27 -6.52
C VAL A 249 18.72 -4.81 -5.27
N TYR A 250 18.01 -3.68 -5.39
CA TYR A 250 17.27 -3.08 -4.27
C TYR A 250 15.88 -3.70 -4.04
N SER A 251 15.25 -4.23 -5.08
CA SER A 251 13.89 -4.77 -5.02
C SER A 251 13.68 -5.82 -6.09
N ILE A 252 12.81 -6.79 -5.80
CA ILE A 252 12.33 -7.80 -6.75
C ILE A 252 10.81 -7.81 -6.64
N HIS A 253 10.12 -7.78 -7.77
CA HIS A 253 8.66 -7.83 -7.82
C HIS A 253 8.21 -8.67 -9.00
N CYS A 254 7.32 -9.62 -8.76
CA CYS A 254 6.72 -10.41 -9.83
C CYS A 254 5.44 -9.73 -10.31
N ASP A 255 5.33 -9.48 -11.61
CA ASP A 255 4.11 -8.97 -12.22
C ASP A 255 3.03 -10.06 -12.37
N SER A 256 1.86 -9.67 -12.90
CA SER A 256 0.72 -10.58 -13.08
C SER A 256 0.96 -11.68 -14.12
N ASP A 257 1.92 -11.49 -15.02
CA ASP A 257 2.26 -12.43 -16.08
C ASP A 257 3.36 -13.41 -15.64
N GLY A 258 3.90 -13.20 -14.44
CA GLY A 258 4.93 -14.06 -13.85
C GLY A 258 6.36 -13.62 -14.16
N VAL A 259 6.54 -12.41 -14.70
CA VAL A 259 7.87 -11.84 -14.98
C VAL A 259 8.39 -11.18 -13.70
N LEU A 260 9.65 -11.41 -13.39
CA LEU A 260 10.38 -10.89 -12.22
C LEU A 260 11.34 -9.76 -12.61
#